data_AF-A0A7W1XCY0-F1
#
_entry.id   AF-A0A7W1XCY0-F1
#
_cell.length_a   1.000
_cell.length_b   1.000
_cell.length_c   1.000
_cell.angle_alpha   90.00
_cell.angle_beta   90.00
_cell.angle_gamma   90.00
#
_symmetry.space_group_name_H-M   'P 1'
#
loop_
_entity.id
_entity.type
_entity.pdbx_description
1 polymer ?
#
loop_
_entity_poly.entity_id
_entity_poly.type
_entity_poly.pdbx_seq_one_letter_code
_entity_poly.pdbx_strand_id
1 'polypeptide(L)'
;MIKLQIEGSNKKISQLLLELEQRPSIEVIDLQNREDVNEVTLQLIHSPEKRQKIVKLMTKDGQELHIPLLDTIQARFENIHFISGFSIDIFS
;
A
#
# COMPACT_ATOMS: atom_id res chain seq x y z
N MET A 1 -15.52 6.61 0.49
CA MET A 1 -15.68 5.30 -0.18
C MET A 1 -15.77 5.54 -1.67
N ILE A 2 -14.99 4.81 -2.47
CA ILE A 2 -14.91 4.96 -3.93
C ILE A 2 -15.26 3.60 -4.54
N LYS A 3 -16.16 3.58 -5.53
CA LYS A 3 -16.45 2.41 -6.35
C LYS A 3 -15.71 2.56 -7.68
N LEU A 4 -14.89 1.57 -8.04
CA LEU A 4 -14.20 1.52 -9.32
C LEU A 4 -14.70 0.31 -10.11
N GLN A 5 -14.96 0.52 -11.40
CA GLN A 5 -15.22 -0.54 -12.38
C GLN A 5 -14.09 -0.48 -13.40
N ILE A 6 -13.45 -1.62 -13.64
CA ILE A 6 -12.22 -1.72 -14.41
C ILE A 6 -12.39 -2.84 -15.41
N GLU A 7 -12.16 -2.52 -16.68
CA GLU A 7 -12.23 -3.46 -17.80
C GLU A 7 -10.87 -3.51 -18.49
N GLY A 8 -10.39 -4.71 -18.79
CA GLY A 8 -9.10 -4.89 -19.45
C GLY A 8 -8.56 -6.30 -19.29
N SER A 9 -7.38 -6.59 -19.84
CA SER A 9 -6.84 -7.95 -19.74
C SER A 9 -6.53 -8.35 -18.29
N ASN A 10 -6.77 -9.62 -17.95
CA ASN A 10 -6.51 -10.18 -16.62
C ASN A 10 -5.12 -9.82 -16.07
N LYS A 11 -4.07 -9.87 -16.90
CA LYS A 11 -2.71 -9.48 -16.50
C LYS A 11 -2.62 -8.04 -15.98
N LYS A 12 -3.28 -7.09 -16.65
CA LYS A 12 -3.25 -5.67 -16.26
C LYS A 12 -4.10 -5.42 -15.03
N ILE A 13 -5.25 -6.09 -14.93
CA ILE A 13 -6.12 -6.02 -13.75
C ILE A 13 -5.38 -6.56 -12.52
N SER A 14 -4.77 -7.74 -12.61
CA SER A 14 -3.99 -8.30 -11.50
C SER A 14 -2.82 -7.41 -11.09
N GLN A 15 -2.12 -6.80 -12.04
CA GLN A 15 -1.06 -5.84 -11.73
C GLN A 15 -1.60 -4.62 -10.97
N LEU A 16 -2.73 -4.06 -11.41
CA LEU A 16 -3.33 -2.91 -10.74
C LEU A 16 -3.78 -3.25 -9.31
N LEU A 17 -4.41 -4.41 -9.12
CA LEU A 17 -4.82 -4.85 -7.77
C LEU A 17 -3.61 -4.96 -6.84
N LEU A 18 -2.51 -5.54 -7.32
CA LEU A 18 -1.26 -5.62 -6.57
C LEU A 18 -0.71 -4.23 -6.22
N GLU A 19 -0.74 -3.29 -7.15
CA GLU A 19 -0.30 -1.90 -6.90
C GLU A 19 -1.19 -1.16 -5.89
N LEU A 20 -2.49 -1.46 -5.85
CA LEU A 20 -3.43 -0.89 -4.89
C LEU A 20 -3.18 -1.42 -3.47
N GLU A 21 -2.93 -2.72 -3.32
CA GLU A 21 -2.61 -3.35 -2.03
C GLU A 21 -1.30 -2.82 -1.42
N GLN A 22 -0.36 -2.40 -2.24
CA GLN A 22 0.92 -1.85 -1.79
C GLN A 22 0.82 -0.41 -1.26
N ARG A 23 -0.34 0.25 -1.40
CA ARG A 23 -0.57 1.64 -0.99
C ARG A 23 -1.25 1.68 0.38
N PRO A 24 -0.58 2.10 1.46
CA PRO A 24 -1.16 2.14 2.81
C PRO A 24 -2.38 3.06 2.95
N SER A 25 -2.51 4.05 2.06
CA SER A 25 -3.67 4.93 2.01
C SER A 25 -4.88 4.33 1.30
N ILE A 26 -4.77 3.14 0.72
CA ILE A 26 -5.87 2.48 0.01
C ILE A 26 -6.18 1.19 0.75
N GLU A 27 -7.46 0.99 1.04
CA GLU A 27 -7.97 -0.23 1.63
C GLU A 27 -9.08 -0.76 0.71
N VAL A 28 -8.86 -1.94 0.13
CA VAL A 28 -9.85 -2.61 -0.72
C VAL A 28 -10.79 -3.41 0.19
N ILE A 29 -12.08 -3.05 0.18
CA ILE A 29 -13.10 -3.66 1.05
C ILE A 29 -13.81 -4.82 0.37
N ASP A 30 -14.08 -4.67 -0.93
CA ASP A 30 -14.83 -5.65 -1.72
C ASP A 30 -14.25 -5.73 -3.13
N LEU A 31 -14.16 -6.94 -3.65
CA LEU A 31 -13.64 -7.29 -4.97
C LEU A 31 -14.60 -8.28 -5.63
N GLN A 32 -15.30 -7.83 -6.66
CA GLN A 32 -16.19 -8.65 -7.47
C GLN A 32 -15.57 -8.83 -8.85
N ASN A 33 -15.20 -10.07 -9.18
CA ASN A 33 -14.62 -10.42 -10.47
C ASN A 33 -15.68 -11.09 -11.35
N ARG A 34 -15.90 -10.56 -12.55
CA ARG A 34 -16.67 -11.21 -13.61
C ARG A 34 -15.69 -11.71 -14.66
N GLU A 35 -15.23 -12.95 -14.47
CA GLU A 35 -14.23 -13.58 -15.33
C GLU A 35 -14.67 -13.65 -16.80
N ASP A 36 -15.97 -13.75 -17.05
CA ASP A 36 -16.55 -13.82 -18.40
C ASP A 36 -16.39 -12.53 -19.23
N VAL A 37 -16.09 -11.39 -18.60
CA VAL A 37 -16.06 -10.07 -19.27
C VAL A 37 -14.69 -9.38 -19.12
N ASN A 38 -13.74 -10.01 -18.41
CA ASN A 38 -12.52 -9.35 -17.92
C ASN A 38 -12.84 -8.01 -17.23
N GLU A 39 -13.86 -8.02 -16.38
CA GLU A 39 -14.37 -6.85 -15.67
C GLU A 39 -14.26 -7.10 -14.15
N VAL A 40 -13.66 -6.14 -13.44
CA VAL A 40 -13.58 -6.15 -11.99
C VAL A 40 -14.23 -4.89 -11.43
N THR A 41 -15.15 -5.09 -10.49
CA THR A 41 -15.70 -4.02 -9.66
C THR A 41 -15.10 -4.11 -8.26
N LEU A 42 -14.59 -3.00 -7.75
CA LEU A 42 -14.00 -2.94 -6.43
C LEU A 42 -14.46 -1.71 -5.64
N GLN A 43 -14.60 -1.89 -4.33
CA GLN A 43 -14.88 -0.82 -3.38
C GLN A 43 -13.65 -0.54 -2.55
N LEU A 44 -13.24 0.72 -2.48
CA LEU A 44 -12.05 1.14 -1.75
C LEU A 44 -12.30 2.32 -0.83
N ILE A 45 -11.62 2.33 0.31
CA ILE A 45 -11.44 3.50 1.16
C ILE A 45 -10.10 4.12 0.81
N HIS A 46 -10.12 5.44 0.62
CA HIS A 46 -8.91 6.24 0.50
C HIS A 46 -8.74 7.05 1.79
N SER A 47 -7.65 6.77 2.50
CA SER A 47 -7.24 7.35 3.78
C SER A 47 -5.85 7.98 3.64
N PRO A 48 -5.74 9.22 3.11
CA PRO A 48 -4.46 9.91 2.91
C PRO A 48 -3.58 9.99 4.16
N GLU A 49 -4.19 10.08 5.34
CA GLU A 49 -3.52 10.11 6.64
C GLU A 49 -2.64 8.86 6.89
N LYS A 50 -3.01 7.71 6.32
CA LYS A 50 -2.21 6.47 6.42
C LYS A 50 -0.96 6.48 5.54
N ARG A 51 -0.72 7.53 4.72
CA ARG A 51 0.53 7.68 3.93
C ARG A 51 1.74 7.91 4.82
N GLN A 52 1.53 8.42 6.03
CA GLN A 52 2.58 8.61 7.02
C GLN A 52 2.71 7.37 7.91
N LYS A 53 3.92 6.86 8.10
CA LYS A 53 4.20 5.83 9.11
C LYS A 53 5.47 6.14 9.88
N ILE A 54 5.50 5.77 11.15
CA ILE A 54 6.72 5.79 11.96
C ILE A 54 7.29 4.37 11.96
N VAL A 55 8.46 4.20 11.36
CA VAL A 55 9.22 2.94 11.42
C VAL A 55 10.08 2.96 12.67
N LYS A 56 10.03 1.85 13.42
CA LYS A 56 10.82 1.66 14.64
C LYS A 56 11.98 0.71 14.33
N LEU A 57 13.21 1.17 14.53
CA LEU A 57 14.41 0.37 14.38
C LEU A 57 15.07 0.18 15.74
N MET A 58 15.52 -1.03 16.03
CA MET A 58 16.31 -1.32 17.23
C MET A 58 17.78 -1.36 16.85
N THR A 59 18.61 -0.54 17.51
CA THR A 59 20.06 -0.61 17.32
C THR A 59 20.63 -1.86 18.01
N LYS A 60 21.87 -2.21 17.67
CA LYS A 60 22.59 -3.32 18.34
C LYS A 60 22.75 -3.09 19.85
N ASP A 61 22.73 -1.82 20.27
CA ASP A 61 22.87 -1.40 21.67
C ASP A 61 21.52 -1.28 22.39
N GLY A 62 20.41 -1.70 21.76
CA GLY A 62 19.08 -1.69 22.35
C GLY A 62 18.38 -0.33 22.36
N GLN A 63 18.86 0.65 21.57
CA GLN A 63 18.20 1.94 21.42
C GLN A 63 17.13 1.85 20.33
N GLU A 64 15.97 2.46 20.57
CA GLU A 64 14.88 2.54 19.59
C GLU A 64 14.97 3.86 18.81
N LEU A 65 15.13 3.75 17.49
CA LEU A 65 15.12 4.87 16.55
C LEU A 65 13.74 4.94 15.87
N HIS A 66 13.15 6.13 15.83
CA HIS A 66 11.87 6.38 15.17
C HIS A 66 12.12 7.18 13.88
N ILE A 67 11.75 6.60 12.75
CA ILE A 67 11.89 7.25 11.43
C ILE A 67 10.49 7.55 10.89
N PRO A 68 10.06 8.83 10.84
CA PRO A 68 8.83 9.20 10.17
C PRO A 68 9.03 9.12 8.65
N LEU A 69 8.21 8.31 7.98
CA LEU A 69 8.17 8.18 6.54
C LEU A 69 6.87 8.77 5.97
N LEU A 70 6.99 9.55 4.91
CA LEU A 70 5.92 10.14 4.10
C LEU A 70 5.78 9.36 2.78
N ASP A 71 4.59 9.43 2.19
CA ASP A 71 4.23 8.78 0.92
C ASP A 71 4.68 7.32 0.85
N THR A 72 4.41 6.59 1.93
CA THR A 72 4.91 5.22 2.09
C THR A 72 4.33 4.24 1.07
N ILE A 73 5.16 3.32 0.60
CA ILE A 73 4.81 2.13 -0.19
C ILE A 73 5.26 0.90 0.60
N GLN A 74 4.46 -0.17 0.55
CA GLN A 74 4.72 -1.38 1.31
C GLN A 74 4.59 -2.61 0.43
N ALA A 75 5.54 -3.52 0.54
CA ALA A 75 5.50 -4.81 -0.12
C ALA A 75 5.83 -5.91 0.88
N ARG A 76 5.13 -7.04 0.79
CA ARG A 76 5.46 -8.26 1.53
C ARG A 76 5.98 -9.29 0.55
N PHE A 77 7.14 -9.84 0.85
CA PHE A 77 7.75 -10.92 0.08
C PHE A 77 8.24 -11.98 1.08
N GLU A 78 7.62 -13.15 1.05
CA GLU A 78 7.85 -14.22 2.04
C GLU A 78 7.70 -13.68 3.48
N ASN A 79 8.76 -13.78 4.29
CA ASN A 79 8.80 -13.28 5.68
C ASN A 79 9.39 -11.87 5.79
N ILE A 80 9.63 -11.18 4.66
CA ILE A 80 10.22 -9.86 4.61
C ILE A 80 9.14 -8.83 4.31
N HIS A 81 9.00 -7.82 5.18
CA HIS A 81 8.15 -6.66 4.96
C HIS A 81 9.03 -5.46 4.57
N PHE A 82 8.95 -5.08 3.29
CA PHE A 82 9.59 -3.88 2.78
C PHE A 82 8.68 -2.67 3.01
N ILE A 83 9.23 -1.63 3.61
CA ILE A 83 8.60 -0.32 3.75
C ILE A 83 9.56 0.70 3.14
N SER A 84 9.07 1.47 2.17
CA SER A 84 9.80 2.55 1.54
C SER A 84 8.97 3.83 1.61
N GLY A 85 9.64 4.98 1.66
CA GLY A 85 9.00 6.29 1.72
C GLY A 85 10.04 7.41 1.83
N PHE A 86 9.58 8.66 1.83
CA PHE A 86 10.43 9.81 2.04
C PHE A 86 10.58 10.10 3.53
N SER A 87 11.81 10.24 4.01
CA SER A 87 12.09 10.77 5.35
C SER A 87 12.55 12.21 5.20
N ILE A 88 12.00 13.13 5.99
CA ILE A 88 12.51 14.51 6.12
C ILE A 88 13.10 14.62 7.51
N ASP A 89 14.42 14.79 7.58
CA ASP A 89 15.08 15.22 8.80
C ASP A 89 15.01 16.75 8.86
N ILE A 90 14.29 17.29 9.86
CA ILE A 90 14.15 18.73 10.05
C ILE A 90 15.25 19.33 10.92
N PHE A 91 16.17 18.49 11.43
CA PHE A 91 17.25 18.89 12.34
C PHE A 91 18.64 18.74 11.73
N SER A 92 18.76 18.33 10.45
CA SER A 92 20.01 18.30 9.69
C SER A 92 20.34 19.63 9.01
#